data_AF-A0A5E4HVP5-F1
#
_entry.id   AF-A0A5E4HVP5-F1
#
_cell.length_a   1.000
_cell.length_b   1.000
_cell.length_c   1.000
_cell.angle_alpha   90.00
_cell.angle_beta   90.00
_cell.angle_gamma   90.00
#
_symmetry.space_group_name_H-M   'P 1'
#
loop_
_entity.id
_entity.type
_entity.pdbx_description
1 polymer ?
#
loop_
_entity_poly.entity_id
_entity_poly.type
_entity_poly.pdbx_seq_one_letter_code
_entity_poly.pdbx_strand_id
1 'polypeptide(L)' 'MISKTIRLPDAIRQLIKLGLKEYAVNLYRDKKVTLREASELADLSPREMLDLLMEHGIKGNVTLKQQQRSLEYVEELLK' A
#
# COMPACT_ATOMS: atom_id res chain seq x y z
N MET A 1 26.55 -20.53 -11.25
CA MET A 1 25.09 -20.27 -11.37
C MET A 1 24.43 -20.89 -10.15
N ILE A 2 24.09 -20.10 -9.14
CA ILE A 2 23.58 -20.62 -7.86
C ILE A 2 22.08 -20.87 -8.04
N SER A 3 21.68 -22.14 -8.03
CA SER A 3 20.28 -22.54 -7.99
C SER A 3 19.64 -21.93 -6.74
N LYS A 4 18.72 -20.97 -6.93
CA LYS A 4 17.94 -20.40 -5.84
C LYS A 4 16.88 -21.42 -5.46
N THR A 5 17.25 -22.40 -4.64
CA THR A 5 16.29 -23.34 -4.04
C THR A 5 15.42 -22.56 -3.06
N ILE A 6 14.22 -22.17 -3.49
CA ILE A 6 13.24 -21.52 -2.61
C ILE A 6 12.72 -22.60 -1.66
N ARG A 7 12.94 -22.41 -0.36
CA ARG A 7 12.40 -23.33 0.66
C ARG A 7 10.89 -23.09 0.77
N LEU A 8 10.11 -24.15 0.90
CA LEU A 8 8.66 -24.10 0.98
C LEU A 8 8.12 -23.09 2.03
N PRO A 9 8.70 -22.97 3.26
CA PRO A 9 8.25 -21.96 4.22
C PRO A 9 8.44 -20.52 3.72
N ASP A 10 9.52 -20.27 2.98
CA ASP A 10 9.83 -18.95 2.43
C ASP A 10 8.85 -18.62 1.27
N ALA A 11 8.52 -19.61 0.44
CA ALA A 11 7.51 -19.48 -0.62
C ALA A 11 6.12 -19.19 -0.05
N ILE A 12 5.70 -19.90 1.00
CA ILE A 12 4.38 -19.69 1.64
C ILE A 12 4.29 -18.28 2.22
N ARG A 13 5.34 -17.80 2.91
CA ARG A 13 5.36 -16.43 3.46
C ARG A 13 5.25 -15.38 2.35
N GLN A 14 5.97 -15.57 1.24
CA GLN A 14 5.88 -14.66 0.10
C GLN A 14 4.48 -14.66 -0.51
N LEU A 15 3.86 -15.83 -0.65
CA LEU A 15 2.50 -15.95 -1.16
C LEU A 15 1.49 -15.24 -0.25
N ILE A 16 1.59 -15.39 1.06
CA ILE A 16 0.74 -14.69 2.03
C ILE A 16 0.91 -13.17 1.89
N LYS A 17 2.15 -12.68 1.77
CA LYS A 17 2.42 -11.24 1.57
C LYS A 17 1.78 -10.72 0.28
N LEU A 18 1.86 -11.47 -0.82
CA LEU A 18 1.20 -11.10 -2.08
C LEU A 18 -0.32 -11.09 -1.94
N GLY A 19 -0.89 -12.12 -1.30
CA GLY A 19 -2.33 -12.22 -1.05
C GLY A 19 -2.87 -11.08 -0.18
N LEU A 20 -2.12 -10.65 0.85
CA LEU A 20 -2.50 -9.52 1.71
C LEU A 20 -2.54 -8.21 0.93
N LYS A 21 -1.58 -7.99 0.01
CA LYS A 21 -1.58 -6.80 -0.86
C LYS A 21 -2.82 -6.77 -1.76
N GLU A 22 -3.11 -7.87 -2.45
CA GLU A 22 -4.31 -7.98 -3.30
C GLU A 22 -5.61 -7.81 -2.49
N TYR A 23 -5.65 -8.38 -1.29
CA TYR A 23 -6.81 -8.25 -0.41
C TYR A 23 -7.04 -6.80 0.03
N ALA A 24 -5.97 -6.09 0.42
CA ALA A 24 -6.04 -4.68 0.78
C ALA A 24 -6.50 -3.79 -0.39
N VAL A 25 -6.00 -4.07 -1.62
CA VAL A 25 -6.44 -3.39 -2.86
C VAL A 25 -7.94 -3.54 -3.06
N ASN A 26 -8.46 -4.77 -2.94
CA ASN A 26 -9.89 -5.03 -3.12
C ASN A 26 -10.76 -4.38 -2.05
N LEU A 27 -10.35 -4.41 -0.78
CA LEU A 27 -11.07 -3.74 0.30
C LEU A 27 -11.14 -2.22 0.09
N TYR A 28 -10.03 -1.61 -0.35
CA TYR A 28 -10.00 -0.18 -0.64
C TYR A 28 -10.89 0.16 -1.85
N ARG A 29 -10.81 -0.63 -2.92
CA ARG A 29 -11.67 -0.49 -4.11
C ARG A 29 -13.15 -0.50 -3.76
N ASP A 30 -13.53 -1.42 -2.86
CA ASP A 30 -14.90 -1.57 -2.37
C ASP A 30 -15.30 -0.50 -1.34
N LYS A 31 -14.42 0.47 -1.04
CA LYS A 31 -14.62 1.53 -0.03
C LYS A 31 -14.89 0.99 1.39
N LYS A 32 -14.38 -0.21 1.70
CA LYS A 32 -14.55 -0.86 3.01
C LYS A 32 -13.50 -0.42 4.03
N VAL A 33 -12.38 0.13 3.56
CA VAL A 33 -11.26 0.61 4.38
C VAL A 33 -10.72 1.92 3.84
N THR A 34 -10.08 2.70 4.70
CA THR A 34 -9.32 3.90 4.36
C THR A 34 -7.96 3.53 3.74
N LEU A 35 -7.25 4.53 3.18
CA LEU A 35 -5.90 4.33 2.67
C LEU A 35 -4.93 3.84 3.75
N ARG A 36 -5.08 4.37 4.99
CA ARG A 36 -4.23 4.01 6.13
C ARG A 36 -4.44 2.55 6.52
N GLU A 37 -5.69 2.14 6.71
CA GLU A 37 -6.03 0.76 7.07
C GLU A 37 -5.59 -0.24 5.98
N ALA A 38 -5.75 0.13 4.71
CA ALA A 38 -5.25 -0.69 3.60
C ALA A 38 -3.72 -0.81 3.61
N SER A 39 -3.00 0.28 3.92
CA SER A 39 -1.53 0.26 4.01
C SER A 39 -1.03 -0.60 5.18
N GLU A 40 -1.71 -0.55 6.32
CA GLU A 40 -1.40 -1.39 7.49
C GLU A 40 -1.63 -2.88 7.19
N LEU A 41 -2.74 -3.23 6.52
CA LEU A 41 -3.04 -4.60 6.08
C LEU A 41 -1.99 -5.16 5.10
N ALA A 42 -1.49 -4.31 4.21
CA ALA A 42 -0.52 -4.69 3.19
C ALA A 42 0.94 -4.67 3.67
N ASP A 43 1.19 -4.25 4.92
CA ASP A 43 2.54 -3.98 5.45
C ASP A 43 3.32 -2.99 4.55
N LEU A 44 2.65 -1.90 4.18
CA LEU A 44 3.17 -0.84 3.32
C LEU A 44 3.01 0.53 3.98
N SER A 45 3.83 1.50 3.58
CA SER A 45 3.52 2.90 3.87
C SER A 45 2.29 3.37 3.07
N PRO A 46 1.59 4.44 3.51
CA PRO A 46 0.49 5.01 2.74
C PRO A 46 0.89 5.43 1.31
N ARG A 47 2.15 5.83 1.10
CA ARG A 47 2.66 6.21 -0.23
C ARG A 47 2.80 5.01 -1.15
N GLU A 48 3.38 3.91 -0.65
CA GLU A 48 3.53 2.67 -1.41
C GLU A 48 2.17 2.03 -1.70
N MET A 49 1.22 2.11 -0.76
CA MET A 49 -0.15 1.66 -1.00
C MET A 49 -0.82 2.47 -2.12
N LEU A 50 -0.57 3.79 -2.19
CA LEU A 50 -1.07 4.60 -3.31
C LEU A 50 -0.47 4.18 -4.65
N ASP A 51 0.83 3.91 -4.69
CA ASP A 51 1.47 3.42 -5.91
C ASP A 51 0.86 2.08 -6.35
N LEU A 52 0.68 1.14 -5.42
CA LEU A 52 0.02 -0.14 -5.68
C LEU A 52 -1.43 0.02 -6.18
N LEU A 53 -2.21 0.94 -5.60
CA LEU A 53 -3.58 1.22 -6.04
C LEU A 53 -3.60 1.80 -7.47
N MET A 54 -2.63 2.67 -7.80
CA MET A 54 -2.50 3.25 -9.15
C MET A 54 -2.15 2.19 -10.19
N GLU A 55 -1.25 1.25 -9.86
CA GLU A 55 -0.93 0.10 -10.72
C GLU A 55 -2.19 -0.75 -11.01
N HIS A 56 -3.12 -0.82 -10.05
CA HIS A 56 -4.40 -1.52 -10.19
C HIS A 56 -5.51 -0.67 -10.87
N GLY A 57 -5.17 0.51 -11.39
CA GLY A 57 -6.12 1.42 -12.03
C GLY A 57 -7.11 2.07 -11.07
N ILE A 58 -6.91 1.90 -9.76
CA ILE A 58 -7.75 2.51 -8.73
C ILE A 58 -7.26 3.93 -8.51
N LYS A 59 -7.95 4.87 -9.17
CA LYS A 59 -7.69 6.30 -8.96
C LYS A 59 -8.15 6.66 -7.56
N GLY A 60 -7.19 6.98 -6.70
CA GLY A 60 -7.41 7.20 -5.28
C GLY A 60 -8.35 8.36 -5.02
N ASN A 61 -9.22 8.18 -4.00
CA ASN A 61 -9.95 9.25 -3.33
C ASN A 61 -9.01 10.14 -2.48
N VAL A 62 -7.73 10.27 -2.86
CA VAL A 62 -6.82 11.25 -2.28
C VAL A 62 -7.20 12.58 -2.90
N THR A 63 -8.21 13.23 -2.33
CA THR A 63 -8.54 14.60 -2.69
C THR A 63 -7.27 15.44 -2.62
N LEU A 64 -7.08 16.34 -3.59
CA LEU A 64 -5.99 17.34 -3.61
C LEU A 64 -5.75 17.95 -2.22
N LYS A 65 -6.84 18.19 -1.48
CA LYS A 65 -6.87 18.69 -0.10
C LYS A 65 -6.01 17.89 0.89
N GLN A 66 -5.91 16.57 0.73
CA GLN A 66 -5.15 15.69 1.61
C GLN A 66 -3.65 15.73 1.28
N GLN A 67 -3.29 15.89 0.01
CA GLN A 67 -1.91 16.19 -0.38
C GLN A 67 -1.49 17.59 0.07
N GLN A 68 -2.40 18.55 -0.02
CA GLN A 68 -2.18 19.93 0.42
C GLN A 68 -1.89 20.01 1.92
N ARG A 69 -2.66 19.29 2.75
CA ARG A 69 -2.38 19.17 4.19
C ARG A 69 -1.03 18.51 4.49
N SER A 70 -0.61 17.52 3.70
CA SER A 70 0.71 16.91 3.87
C SER A 70 1.83 17.89 3.55
N LEU A 71 1.66 18.76 2.55
CA LEU A 71 2.61 19.82 2.24
C LEU A 71 2.66 20.88 3.35
N GLU A 72 1.49 21.36 3.80
CA GLU A 72 1.37 22.32 4.90
C GLU A 72 2.06 21.80 6.18
N TYR A 73 1.86 20.52 6.52
CA TYR A 73 2.51 19.91 7.68
C TYR A 73 4.04 19.87 7.57
N VAL A 74 4.57 19.59 6.37
CA VAL A 74 6.03 19.59 6.14
C VAL A 74 6.59 21.02 6.22
N GLU A 75 5.87 22.02 5.69
CA GLU A 75 6.27 23.43 5.81
C GLU A 75 6.30 23.90 7.27
N GLU A 76 5.37 23.43 8.10
CA GLU A 76 5.29 23.78 9.52
C GLU A 76 6.44 23.16 10.34
N LEU A 77 6.88 21.96 9.98
CA LEU A 77 8.03 21.28 10.63
C LEU A 77 9.40 21.88 10.26
N LEU A 78 9.48 22.63 9.15
CA LEU A 78 10.72 23.23 8.65
C LEU A 78 10.91 24.70 9.06
N LYS A 79 9.97 25.28 9.82
CA LYS A 79 10.09 26.59 10.47
C LYS A 79 10.71 26.46 11.86
#